data_AF-A0A8C8T7B9-F1
#
_entry.id   AF-A0A8C8T7B9-F1
#
_cell.length_a   1.000
_cell.length_b   1.000
_cell.length_c   1.000
_cell.angle_alpha   90.00
_cell.angle_beta   90.00
_cell.angle_gamma   90.00
#
_symmetry.space_group_name_H-M   'P 1'
#
loop_
_entity.id
_entity.type
_entity.pdbx_description
1 polymer ?
#
loop_
_entity_poly.entity_id
_entity_poly.type
_entity_poly.pdbx_seq_one_letter_code
_entity_poly.pdbx_strand_id
1 'polypeptide(L)'
;MGVDIRHNKDRKVQHKEPKSQDIYLRLLVKLSRFLTRQTNSTFNQVVLKRLFMNHTNRPPLSLSRMIQKMKLPGGENKTAVVVGTVTDDVRILEVPKLRCAPGTPHSHTKPYVCSKGPKFKCARGRRASCGYKN
;
A
#
# COMPACT_ATOMS: atom_id res chain seq x y z
N MET A 1 40.17 -22.56 -12.47
CA MET A 1 40.10 -21.76 -11.23
C MET A 1 38.64 -21.59 -10.87
N GLY A 2 38.21 -22.03 -9.69
CA GLY A 2 36.83 -21.80 -9.22
C GLY A 2 36.72 -20.38 -8.66
N VAL A 3 35.69 -19.64 -9.05
CA VAL A 3 35.43 -18.30 -8.49
C VAL A 3 34.46 -18.45 -7.32
N ASP A 4 34.94 -18.15 -6.12
CA ASP A 4 34.13 -18.20 -4.90
C ASP A 4 33.24 -16.95 -4.79
N ILE A 5 32.02 -17.05 -5.33
CA ILE A 5 31.02 -15.99 -5.29
C ILE A 5 29.81 -16.47 -4.48
N ARG A 6 29.22 -15.57 -3.70
CA ARG A 6 27.98 -15.82 -2.96
C ARG A 6 26.78 -15.70 -3.90
N HIS A 7 26.23 -16.83 -4.32
CA HIS A 7 25.09 -16.90 -5.24
C HIS A 7 23.70 -16.80 -4.58
N ASN A 8 23.64 -16.55 -3.27
CA ASN A 8 22.40 -16.65 -2.49
C ASN A 8 21.36 -15.55 -2.81
N LYS A 9 21.76 -14.45 -3.44
CA LYS A 9 20.90 -13.28 -3.74
C LYS A 9 20.82 -12.93 -5.23
N ASP A 10 21.35 -13.77 -6.10
CA ASP A 10 21.40 -13.50 -7.55
C ASP A 10 20.00 -13.42 -8.16
N ARG A 11 19.09 -14.25 -7.65
CA ARG A 11 17.68 -14.24 -8.06
C ARG A 11 16.94 -13.06 -7.43
N LYS A 12 16.71 -12.02 -8.24
CA LYS A 12 15.85 -10.89 -7.87
C LYS A 12 14.38 -11.29 -7.79
N VAL A 13 13.77 -11.09 -6.62
CA VAL A 13 12.34 -11.36 -6.39
C VAL A 13 11.52 -10.18 -6.88
N GLN A 14 10.92 -10.30 -8.06
CA GLN A 14 10.05 -9.28 -8.64
C GLN A 14 9.00 -9.91 -9.58
N HIS A 15 7.82 -9.31 -9.63
CA HIS A 15 6.80 -9.71 -10.61
C HIS A 15 7.15 -9.21 -12.00
N LYS A 16 7.25 -10.12 -12.96
CA LYS A 16 7.45 -9.80 -14.39
C LYS A 16 6.14 -9.75 -15.17
N GLU A 17 5.06 -10.27 -14.60
CA GLU A 17 3.72 -10.36 -15.19
C GLU A 17 2.66 -10.40 -14.09
N PRO A 18 1.38 -10.08 -14.39
CA PRO A 18 0.33 -10.20 -13.40
C PRO A 18 0.04 -11.69 -13.14
N LYS A 19 -0.13 -12.06 -11.86
CA LYS A 19 -0.55 -13.43 -11.49
C LYS A 19 -1.99 -13.75 -11.95
N SER A 20 -2.81 -12.71 -12.18
CA SER A 20 -4.21 -12.86 -12.60
C SER A 20 -4.33 -13.39 -14.05
N GLN A 21 -5.38 -14.19 -14.28
CA GLN A 21 -5.75 -14.70 -15.61
C GLN A 21 -6.76 -13.80 -16.33
N ASP A 22 -7.18 -12.68 -15.71
CA ASP A 22 -8.10 -11.72 -16.33
C ASP A 22 -7.57 -11.18 -17.67
N ILE A 23 -8.37 -11.33 -18.71
CA ILE A 23 -8.06 -10.96 -20.10
C ILE A 23 -7.89 -9.45 -20.21
N TYR A 24 -8.76 -8.65 -19.57
CA TYR A 24 -8.72 -7.19 -19.67
C TYR A 24 -7.43 -6.62 -19.06
N LEU A 25 -7.03 -7.14 -17.90
CA LEU A 25 -5.77 -6.77 -17.27
C LEU A 25 -4.56 -7.12 -18.16
N ARG A 26 -4.60 -8.27 -18.85
CA ARG A 26 -3.53 -8.70 -19.77
C ARG A 26 -3.43 -7.82 -21.00
N LEU A 27 -4.56 -7.37 -21.56
CA LEU A 27 -4.59 -6.42 -22.66
C LEU A 27 -3.97 -5.07 -22.26
N LEU A 28 -4.36 -4.53 -21.10
CA LEU A 28 -3.78 -3.30 -20.54
C LEU A 28 -2.27 -3.42 -20.29
N VAL A 29 -1.82 -4.58 -19.79
CA VAL A 29 -0.39 -4.89 -19.62
C VAL A 29 0.34 -4.93 -20.96
N LYS A 30 -0.26 -5.51 -22.01
CA LYS A 30 0.35 -5.60 -23.34
C LYS A 30 0.58 -4.21 -23.93
N LEU A 31 -0.44 -3.35 -23.86
CA LEU A 31 -0.34 -1.94 -24.28
C LEU A 31 0.71 -1.19 -23.45
N SER A 32 0.67 -1.32 -22.12
CA SER A 32 1.63 -0.65 -21.23
C SER A 32 3.06 -1.11 -21.47
N ARG A 33 3.29 -2.41 -21.73
CA ARG A 33 4.61 -2.97 -22.12
C ARG A 33 5.13 -2.35 -23.41
N PHE A 34 4.26 -2.22 -24.42
CA PHE A 34 4.61 -1.58 -25.68
C PHE A 34 5.03 -0.12 -25.46
N LEU A 35 4.20 0.66 -24.74
CA LEU A 35 4.50 2.06 -24.42
C LEU A 35 5.81 2.21 -23.62
N THR A 36 6.07 1.36 -22.64
CA THR A 36 7.32 1.43 -21.85
C THR A 36 8.59 1.15 -22.65
N ARG A 37 8.47 0.40 -23.74
CA ARG A 37 9.62 0.08 -24.61
C ARG A 37 9.83 1.16 -25.66
N GLN A 38 8.75 1.73 -26.19
CA GLN A 38 8.83 2.76 -27.24
C GLN A 38 9.04 4.18 -26.71
N THR A 39 8.66 4.45 -25.45
CA THR A 39 8.78 5.78 -24.85
C THR A 39 9.74 5.79 -23.67
N ASN A 40 10.51 6.86 -23.51
CA ASN A 40 11.42 7.06 -22.37
C ASN A 40 10.70 7.61 -21.11
N SER A 41 9.37 7.44 -21.02
CA SER A 41 8.58 7.96 -19.90
C SER A 41 8.63 7.04 -18.69
N THR A 42 9.16 7.55 -17.57
CA THR A 42 9.18 6.85 -16.28
C THR A 42 7.79 6.56 -15.73
N PHE A 43 6.80 7.38 -16.10
CA PHE A 43 5.39 7.18 -15.72
C PHE A 43 4.86 5.83 -16.22
N ASN A 44 5.11 5.50 -17.49
CA ASN A 44 4.66 4.23 -18.08
C ASN A 44 5.31 3.03 -17.37
N GLN A 45 6.58 3.15 -16.97
CA GLN A 45 7.30 2.10 -16.25
C GLN A 45 6.66 1.85 -14.88
N VAL A 46 6.24 2.91 -14.19
CA VAL A 46 5.55 2.83 -12.89
C VAL A 46 4.15 2.22 -13.07
N VAL A 47 3.39 2.63 -14.09
CA VAL A 47 2.06 2.07 -14.38
C VAL A 47 2.15 0.57 -14.66
N LEU A 48 3.08 0.15 -15.51
CA LEU A 48 3.31 -1.27 -15.81
C LEU A 48 3.66 -2.06 -14.55
N LYS A 49 4.57 -1.54 -13.73
CA LYS A 49 4.96 -2.18 -12.46
C LYS A 49 3.77 -2.30 -11.50
N ARG A 50 2.87 -1.30 -11.45
CA ARG A 50 1.66 -1.33 -10.63
C ARG A 50 0.63 -2.34 -11.13
N LEU A 51 0.47 -2.51 -12.44
CA LEU A 51 -0.44 -3.52 -12.99
C LEU A 51 -0.05 -4.96 -12.59
N PHE A 52 1.24 -5.23 -12.36
CA PHE A 52 1.73 -6.54 -11.87
C PHE A 52 1.52 -6.79 -10.38
N MET A 53 1.25 -5.76 -9.60
CA MET A 53 1.08 -5.90 -8.15
C MET A 53 -0.16 -6.73 -7.81
N ASN A 54 -0.14 -7.46 -6.70
CA ASN A 54 -1.33 -8.11 -6.17
C ASN A 54 -2.33 -7.08 -5.60
N HIS A 55 -3.54 -7.51 -5.22
CA HIS A 55 -4.58 -6.63 -4.69
C HIS A 55 -4.19 -5.98 -3.35
N THR A 56 -3.54 -6.71 -2.45
CA THR A 56 -3.08 -6.18 -1.15
C THR A 56 -2.09 -5.01 -1.30
N ASN A 57 -1.22 -5.07 -2.31
CA ASN A 57 -0.27 -4.01 -2.64
C ASN A 57 -0.89 -2.90 -3.52
N ARG A 58 -2.16 -3.02 -3.88
CA ARG A 58 -2.97 -2.01 -4.58
C ARG A 58 -4.19 -1.62 -3.74
N PRO A 59 -3.97 -0.95 -2.60
CA PRO A 59 -5.06 -0.57 -1.70
C PRO A 59 -6.05 0.37 -2.42
N PRO A 60 -7.35 0.28 -2.11
CA PRO A 60 -8.34 1.20 -2.65
C PRO A 60 -8.00 2.64 -2.29
N LEU A 61 -8.18 3.56 -3.24
CA LEU A 61 -8.00 4.99 -3.03
C LEU A 61 -9.37 5.64 -2.82
N SER A 62 -9.60 6.27 -1.67
CA SER A 62 -10.83 7.04 -1.44
C SER A 62 -10.86 8.33 -2.24
N LEU A 63 -12.06 8.76 -2.64
CA LEU A 63 -12.28 10.07 -3.27
C LEU A 63 -11.75 11.22 -2.41
N SER A 64 -11.94 11.15 -1.09
CA SER A 64 -11.40 12.12 -0.13
C SER A 64 -9.89 12.29 -0.24
N ARG A 65 -9.14 11.19 -0.35
CA ARG A 65 -7.68 11.20 -0.48
C ARG A 65 -7.24 11.72 -1.84
N MET A 66 -7.99 11.42 -2.90
CA MET A 66 -7.73 11.93 -4.25
C MET A 66 -7.91 13.45 -4.32
N ILE A 67 -9.04 13.95 -3.81
CA ILE A 67 -9.36 15.39 -3.76
C ILE A 67 -8.29 16.14 -2.94
N GLN A 68 -7.90 15.62 -1.78
CA GLN A 68 -6.82 16.22 -0.97
C GLN A 68 -5.48 16.28 -1.72
N LYS A 69 -5.17 15.29 -2.56
CA LYS A 69 -3.92 15.28 -3.36
C LYS A 69 -3.98 16.25 -4.54
N MET A 70 -5.17 16.47 -5.11
CA MET A 70 -5.37 17.43 -6.19
C MET A 70 -5.43 18.88 -5.72
N LYS A 71 -5.89 19.14 -4.48
CA LYS A 71 -5.85 20.46 -3.84
C LYS A 71 -4.45 20.94 -3.44
N LEU A 72 -3.40 20.11 -3.59
CA LEU A 72 -2.03 20.53 -3.30
C LEU A 72 -1.55 21.55 -4.35
N PRO A 73 -0.71 22.53 -3.97
CA PRO A 73 -0.20 23.52 -4.91
C PRO A 73 0.56 22.82 -6.06
N GLY A 74 0.22 23.19 -7.30
CA GLY A 74 0.73 22.54 -8.51
C GLY A 74 0.00 21.27 -8.94
N GLY A 75 -1.14 20.94 -8.31
CA GLY A 75 -2.09 19.90 -8.75
C GLY A 75 -3.17 20.41 -9.70
N GLU A 76 -3.31 21.72 -9.84
CA GLU A 76 -4.27 22.39 -10.72
C GLU A 76 -4.02 21.97 -12.19
N ASN A 77 -5.10 21.64 -12.91
CA ASN A 77 -5.08 21.17 -14.31
C ASN A 77 -4.38 19.83 -14.58
N LYS A 78 -4.07 19.03 -13.55
CA LYS A 78 -3.49 17.68 -13.73
C LYS A 78 -4.54 16.58 -13.57
N THR A 79 -4.43 15.54 -14.40
CA THR A 79 -5.32 14.37 -14.33
C THR A 79 -4.87 13.39 -13.25
N ALA A 80 -5.81 12.95 -12.40
CA ALA A 80 -5.56 11.89 -11.41
C ALA A 80 -5.46 10.54 -12.12
N VAL A 81 -4.35 9.83 -11.94
CA VAL A 81 -4.23 8.45 -12.43
C VAL A 81 -4.08 7.49 -11.27
N VAL A 82 -5.05 6.59 -11.14
CA VAL A 82 -5.08 5.54 -10.11
C VAL A 82 -5.07 4.18 -10.80
N VAL A 83 -4.11 3.33 -10.45
CA VAL A 83 -4.06 1.93 -10.89
C VAL A 83 -4.57 1.08 -9.74
N GLY A 84 -5.89 0.98 -9.64
CA GLY A 84 -6.57 0.32 -8.53
C GLY A 84 -8.02 0.78 -8.43
N THR A 85 -8.72 0.34 -7.39
CA THR A 85 -10.11 0.70 -7.14
C THR A 85 -10.20 2.08 -6.49
N VAL A 86 -11.06 2.94 -7.03
CA VAL A 86 -11.43 4.20 -6.38
C VAL A 86 -12.72 3.97 -5.61
N THR A 87 -12.74 4.30 -4.34
CA THR A 87 -13.92 4.09 -3.47
C THR A 87 -14.57 5.43 -3.16
N ASP A 88 -15.90 5.44 -3.23
CA ASP A 88 -16.71 6.57 -2.78
C ASP A 88 -16.53 6.82 -1.27
N ASP A 89 -16.61 8.08 -0.86
CA ASP A 89 -16.50 8.48 0.54
C ASP A 89 -17.62 9.48 0.87
N VAL A 90 -18.75 8.93 1.33
CA VAL A 90 -20.01 9.65 1.67
C VAL A 90 -19.82 10.76 2.73
N ARG A 91 -18.63 10.90 3.34
CA ARG A 91 -18.36 11.72 4.52
C ARG A 91 -17.77 13.12 4.26
N ILE A 92 -17.67 13.58 3.01
CA ILE A 92 -16.95 14.83 2.67
C ILE A 92 -17.87 16.06 2.77
N LEU A 93 -17.57 17.00 3.68
CA LEU A 93 -17.97 18.42 3.62
C LEU A 93 -16.85 19.40 4.11
N GLU A 94 -16.11 19.11 5.20
CA GLU A 94 -14.79 19.72 5.52
C GLU A 94 -14.17 18.98 6.73
N VAL A 95 -12.88 18.60 6.72
CA VAL A 95 -12.24 17.95 7.90
C VAL A 95 -10.70 18.12 7.98
N PRO A 96 -10.16 18.53 9.16
CA PRO A 96 -8.73 18.48 9.50
C PRO A 96 -8.36 17.36 10.51
N LYS A 97 -7.12 17.40 11.03
CA LYS A 97 -6.13 16.30 11.07
C LYS A 97 -5.95 15.59 12.44
N LEU A 98 -5.74 14.26 12.46
CA LEU A 98 -5.14 13.50 13.58
C LEU A 98 -4.35 12.24 13.14
N ARG A 99 -3.42 11.77 13.98
CA ARG A 99 -2.56 10.57 13.81
C ARG A 99 -2.42 9.79 15.13
N CYS A 100 -2.21 8.46 15.06
CA CYS A 100 -1.07 7.72 15.63
C CYS A 100 -1.30 6.20 15.65
N ALA A 101 -0.20 5.44 15.56
CA ALA A 101 -0.16 3.99 15.71
C ALA A 101 1.27 3.51 16.13
N PRO A 102 1.48 2.26 16.60
CA PRO A 102 2.30 2.04 17.79
C PRO A 102 3.25 0.80 17.81
N GLY A 103 4.24 0.67 18.74
CA GLY A 103 5.23 -0.45 18.67
C GLY A 103 6.11 -0.91 19.86
N THR A 104 6.99 -0.06 20.39
CA THR A 104 7.98 -0.23 21.51
C THR A 104 7.58 0.66 22.71
N PRO A 105 8.11 0.61 23.97
CA PRO A 105 7.60 1.47 25.08
C PRO A 105 7.19 2.84 24.57
N HIS A 106 5.93 3.24 24.82
CA HIS A 106 5.10 4.10 23.95
C HIS A 106 4.41 3.38 22.76
N SER A 107 4.06 2.10 22.96
CA SER A 107 3.44 1.18 22.00
C SER A 107 1.97 0.93 22.28
N HIS A 108 1.09 1.49 21.49
CA HIS A 108 -0.31 1.06 21.31
C HIS A 108 -0.60 -0.15 20.35
N THR A 109 0.36 -0.99 19.85
CA THR A 109 0.11 -1.89 18.67
C THR A 109 -1.06 -2.80 19.01
N LYS A 110 -2.05 -2.90 18.11
CA LYS A 110 -3.26 -3.67 18.43
C LYS A 110 -2.90 -5.16 18.54
N PRO A 111 -3.11 -5.80 19.71
CA PRO A 111 -2.81 -7.22 19.86
C PRO A 111 -3.82 -8.08 19.08
N TYR A 112 -3.37 -9.21 18.55
CA TYR A 112 -4.27 -10.24 18.03
C TYR A 112 -4.94 -10.95 19.21
N VAL A 113 -6.27 -10.83 19.30
CA VAL A 113 -7.14 -11.40 20.34
C VAL A 113 -8.44 -11.88 19.67
N CYS A 114 -8.91 -13.06 20.04
CA CYS A 114 -10.13 -13.65 19.48
C CYS A 114 -11.38 -12.80 19.73
N SER A 115 -11.50 -12.23 20.93
CA SER A 115 -12.59 -11.33 21.32
C SER A 115 -12.04 -10.10 22.03
N LYS A 116 -12.75 -8.97 21.92
CA LYS A 116 -12.44 -7.76 22.68
C LYS A 116 -13.33 -7.71 23.91
N GLY A 117 -12.74 -7.45 25.07
CA GLY A 117 -13.50 -7.22 26.29
C GLY A 117 -12.60 -7.08 27.51
N PRO A 118 -13.16 -6.69 28.67
CA PRO A 118 -12.40 -6.42 29.89
C PRO A 118 -11.55 -7.61 30.36
N LYS A 119 -11.98 -8.84 30.04
CA LYS A 119 -11.30 -10.09 30.39
C LYS A 119 -10.21 -10.51 29.40
N PHE A 120 -10.14 -9.89 28.22
CA PHE A 120 -9.30 -10.36 27.11
C PHE A 120 -8.09 -9.46 26.87
N LYS A 121 -6.93 -9.87 27.40
CA LYS A 121 -5.62 -9.19 27.28
C LYS A 121 -5.61 -7.72 27.75
N CYS A 122 -6.33 -7.41 28.84
CA CYS A 122 -6.40 -6.07 29.44
C CYS A 122 -5.80 -5.94 30.85
N ALA A 123 -5.17 -7.00 31.39
CA ALA A 123 -4.68 -7.06 32.77
C ALA A 123 -3.15 -6.77 32.86
N ARG A 124 -2.34 -7.79 33.16
CA ARG A 124 -0.88 -7.65 33.31
C ARG A 124 -0.21 -7.14 32.04
N GLY A 125 0.72 -6.19 32.17
CA GLY A 125 1.43 -5.55 31.05
C GLY A 125 0.66 -4.40 30.36
N ARG A 126 -0.59 -4.15 30.77
CA ARG A 126 -1.43 -3.03 30.28
C ARG A 126 -1.82 -2.04 31.37
N ARG A 127 -1.87 -2.49 32.63
CA ARG A 127 -2.25 -1.69 33.81
C ARG A 127 -1.12 -1.69 34.84
N ALA A 128 -0.85 -0.53 35.43
CA ALA A 128 0.16 -0.40 36.49
C ALA A 128 -0.24 -1.20 37.74
N SER A 129 -1.54 -1.32 38.03
CA SER A 129 -2.07 -2.07 39.17
C SER A 129 -1.95 -3.60 39.05
N CYS A 130 -1.56 -4.14 37.89
CA CYS A 130 -1.42 -5.57 37.66
C CYS A 130 0.03 -5.92 37.27
N GLY A 131 0.98 -5.75 38.20
CA GLY A 131 2.38 -6.15 38.06
C GLY A 131 3.27 -5.10 37.38
N TYR A 132 3.01 -4.76 36.12
CA TYR A 132 3.73 -3.71 35.40
C TYR A 132 2.94 -3.23 34.18
N LYS A 133 3.28 -2.04 33.65
CA LYS A 133 2.71 -1.46 32.44
C LYS A 133 3.81 -1.10 31.45
N ASN A 134 3.65 -1.53 30.20
CA ASN A 134 4.53 -1.19 29.07
C ASN A 134 4.15 0.15 28.42
#